data_AF-B7Q250-F1
#
_entry.id   AF-B7Q250-F1
#
_cell.length_a   1.000
_cell.length_b   1.000
_cell.length_c   1.000
_cell.angle_alpha   90.00
_cell.angle_beta   90.00
_cell.angle_gamma   90.00
#
_symmetry.space_group_name_H-M   'P 1'
#
loop_
_entity.id
_entity.type
_entity.pdbx_description
1 polymer ?
#
loop_
_entity_poly.entity_id
_entity_poly.type
_entity_poly.pdbx_seq_one_letter_code
_entity_poly.pdbx_strand_id
1 'polypeptide(L)' 'MPFSAQVEGGGYTSISSVQNAKATKPRDMMESFFLGETLKYLFLLFSDGDDLERYSPHKFVFNTEAHLLPIYSS' A
#
# COMPACT_ATOMS: atom_id res chain seq x y z
N MET A 1 14.52 14.24 -9.66
CA MET A 1 14.95 12.96 -9.05
C MET A 1 13.81 11.98 -9.28
N PRO A 2 13.93 10.96 -10.14
CA PRO A 2 12.88 9.96 -10.24
C PRO A 2 12.82 9.20 -8.91
N PHE A 3 11.60 8.90 -8.46
CA PHE A 3 11.40 8.04 -7.29
C PHE A 3 12.08 6.70 -7.53
N SER A 4 12.76 6.16 -6.52
CA SER A 4 13.68 5.01 -6.63
C SER A 4 13.07 3.72 -7.19
N ALA A 5 11.73 3.61 -7.18
CA ALA A 5 10.98 2.45 -7.61
C ALA A 5 9.96 2.73 -8.73
N GLN A 6 9.85 3.97 -9.23
CA GLN A 6 8.88 4.32 -10.27
C GLN A 6 9.41 3.93 -11.67
N VAL A 7 8.53 3.40 -12.52
CA VAL A 7 8.84 3.04 -13.91
C VAL A 7 8.24 4.08 -14.86
N GLU A 8 9.00 4.55 -15.86
CA GLU A 8 8.56 5.62 -16.79
C GLU A 8 7.31 5.25 -17.62
N GLY A 9 7.08 3.96 -17.87
CA GLY A 9 5.88 3.44 -18.55
C GLY A 9 4.65 3.26 -17.64
N GLY A 10 4.77 3.57 -16.35
CA GLY A 10 3.74 3.36 -15.34
C GLY A 10 4.04 2.17 -14.42
N GLY A 11 3.53 2.27 -13.19
CA GLY A 11 3.74 1.26 -12.16
C GLY A 11 4.98 1.49 -11.29
N TYR A 12 5.16 0.57 -10.36
CA TYR A 12 6.28 0.54 -9.41
C TYR A 12 6.91 -0.85 -9.44
N THR A 13 8.19 -0.94 -9.06
CA THR A 13 8.91 -2.21 -9.07
C THR A 13 9.70 -2.42 -7.80
N SER A 14 9.86 -3.69 -7.42
CA SER A 14 10.84 -4.11 -6.43
C SER A 14 12.25 -3.66 -6.82
N ILE A 15 13.03 -3.25 -5.82
CA ILE A 15 14.44 -2.87 -5.96
C ILE A 15 15.34 -3.84 -5.20
N SER A 16 16.53 -4.11 -5.73
CA SER A 16 17.49 -5.01 -5.09
C SER A 16 18.36 -4.34 -4.02
N SER A 17 18.52 -3.02 -4.08
CA SER A 17 19.33 -2.24 -3.15
C SER A 17 18.60 -1.00 -2.69
N VAL A 18 18.37 -0.91 -1.39
CA VAL A 18 17.78 0.25 -0.71
C VAL A 18 18.82 1.29 -0.30
N GLN A 19 20.11 0.93 -0.34
CA GLN A 19 21.21 1.77 0.16
C GLN A 19 21.64 2.84 -0.85
N ASN A 20 21.34 2.65 -2.14
CA ASN A 20 21.76 3.55 -3.20
C ASN A 20 20.61 3.88 -4.16
N ALA A 21 20.04 5.07 -4.01
CA ALA A 21 18.94 5.56 -4.84
C ALA A 21 19.30 5.70 -6.34
N LYS A 22 20.59 5.80 -6.69
CA LYS A 22 21.05 5.85 -8.09
C LYS A 22 21.27 4.47 -8.70
N ALA A 23 21.36 3.42 -7.87
CA ALA A 23 21.71 2.07 -8.30
C ALA A 23 20.81 1.03 -7.59
N THR A 24 19.50 1.17 -7.78
CA THR A 24 18.48 0.34 -7.12
C THR A 24 18.37 -1.06 -7.71
N LYS A 25 18.75 -1.22 -8.99
CA LYS A 25 18.57 -2.41 -9.84
C LYS A 25 17.12 -2.95 -9.75
N PRO A 26 16.19 -2.35 -10.51
CA PRO A 26 14.81 -2.79 -10.61
C PRO A 26 14.69 -4.27 -10.98
N ARG A 27 13.67 -4.94 -10.44
CA ARG A 27 13.38 -6.37 -10.71
C ARG A 27 12.20 -6.60 -11.67
N ASP A 28 11.69 -5.53 -12.30
CA ASP A 28 10.55 -5.56 -13.24
C ASP A 28 9.35 -6.37 -12.70
N MET A 29 9.04 -6.17 -11.42
CA MET A 29 8.01 -6.92 -10.72
C MET A 29 7.30 -6.02 -9.70
N MET A 30 5.99 -5.85 -9.91
CA MET A 30 5.09 -5.18 -8.98
C MET A 30 4.25 -6.24 -8.27
N GLU A 31 4.49 -6.41 -6.97
CA GLU A 31 3.73 -7.34 -6.16
C GLU A 31 2.30 -6.82 -5.94
N SER A 32 1.31 -7.71 -5.90
CA SER A 32 -0.10 -7.34 -5.71
C SER A 32 -0.35 -6.57 -4.41
N PHE A 33 0.37 -6.93 -3.34
CA PHE A 33 0.30 -6.28 -2.04
C PHE A 33 0.75 -4.81 -2.08
N PHE A 34 1.50 -4.37 -3.08
CA PHE A 34 1.86 -2.96 -3.19
C PHE A 34 0.60 -2.10 -3.37
N LEU A 35 -0.31 -2.51 -4.26
CA LEU A 35 -1.59 -1.83 -4.45
C LEU A 35 -2.60 -2.22 -3.36
N GLY A 36 -2.67 -3.50 -3.02
CA GLY A 36 -3.65 -4.04 -2.08
C GLY A 36 -3.44 -3.60 -0.64
N GLU A 37 -2.20 -3.45 -0.20
CA GLU A 37 -1.85 -3.18 1.20
C GLU A 37 -1.12 -1.84 1.34
N THR A 38 0.02 -1.67 0.65
CA THR A 38 0.90 -0.53 0.87
C THR A 38 0.18 0.79 0.58
N LEU A 39 -0.44 0.90 -0.60
CA LEU A 39 -1.19 2.10 -0.97
C LEU A 39 -2.50 2.25 -0.19
N LYS A 40 -3.17 1.13 0.16
CA LYS A 40 -4.41 1.16 0.94
C LYS A 40 -4.16 1.72 2.34
N TYR A 41 -3.13 1.26 3.03
CA TYR A 41 -2.79 1.78 4.35
C TYR A 41 -2.27 3.21 4.30
N LEU A 42 -1.47 3.59 3.30
CA LEU A 42 -1.07 4.99 3.12
C LEU A 42 -2.28 5.90 2.86
N PHE A 43 -3.24 5.45 2.07
CA PHE A 43 -4.49 6.20 1.86
C PHE A 43 -5.26 6.39 3.17
N LEU A 44 -5.47 5.32 3.94
CA LEU A 44 -6.17 5.39 5.22
C LEU A 44 -5.42 6.23 6.27
N LEU A 45 -4.08 6.20 6.24
CA LEU A 45 -3.25 6.99 7.15
C LEU A 45 -3.42 8.50 6.94
N PHE A 46 -3.67 8.92 5.70
CA PHE A 46 -3.87 10.32 5.33
C PHE A 46 -5.34 10.68 5.07
N SER A 47 -6.27 9.74 5.32
CA SER A 47 -7.71 10.01 5.21
C SER A 47 -8.22 10.70 6.47
N ASP A 48 -9.10 11.69 6.29
CA ASP A 48 -9.70 12.47 7.37
C ASP A 48 -11.23 12.35 7.36
N GLY A 49 -11.88 12.69 8.49
CA GLY A 49 -13.33 12.84 8.58
C GLY A 49 -14.14 11.57 8.28
N ASP A 50 -15.06 11.68 7.32
CA ASP A 50 -16.06 10.65 6.98
C ASP A 50 -15.43 9.33 6.51
N ASP A 51 -14.27 9.36 5.85
CA ASP A 51 -13.60 8.16 5.37
C ASP A 51 -13.06 7.32 6.55
N LEU A 52 -12.53 7.97 7.59
CA LEU A 52 -12.02 7.30 8.78
C LEU A 52 -13.17 6.65 9.59
N GLU A 53 -14.33 7.29 9.63
CA GLU A 53 -15.54 6.74 10.25
C GLU A 53 -16.12 5.57 9.44
N ARG A 54 -16.07 5.66 8.11
CA ARG A 54 -16.54 4.62 7.19
C ARG A 54 -15.72 3.33 7.33
N TYR A 55 -14.41 3.44 7.48
CA TYR A 55 -13.50 2.31 7.66
C TYR A 55 -13.08 2.10 9.11
N SER A 56 -13.91 2.54 10.06
CA SER A 56 -13.60 2.51 11.48
C SER A 56 -13.19 1.11 11.96
N PRO A 57 -12.11 0.99 12.75
CA PRO A 57 -11.70 -0.26 13.40
C PRO A 57 -12.77 -0.87 14.32
N HIS A 58 -13.80 -0.11 14.70
CA HIS A 58 -14.91 -0.62 15.50
C HIS A 58 -15.95 -1.39 14.67
N LYS A 59 -15.99 -1.18 13.34
CA LYS A 59 -16.94 -1.84 12.42
C LYS A 59 -16.28 -2.95 11.61
N PHE A 60 -14.98 -2.82 11.34
CA PHE A 60 -14.24 -3.72 10.46
C PHE A 60 -12.90 -4.16 11.06
N VAL A 61 -12.47 -5.36 10.66
CA VAL A 61 -11.14 -5.90 10.91
C VAL A 61 -10.43 -6.15 9.59
N PHE A 62 -9.13 -5.82 9.52
CA PHE A 62 -8.30 -6.13 8.36
C PHE A 62 -7.74 -7.56 8.47
N ASN A 63 -7.77 -8.31 7.37
CA ASN A 63 -7.00 -9.55 7.27
C ASN A 63 -5.52 -9.28 6.94
N THR A 64 -4.73 -10.34 6.75
CA THR A 64 -3.29 -10.25 6.43
C THR A 64 -2.99 -9.64 5.06
N GLU A 65 -3.97 -9.45 4.18
CA GLU A 65 -3.84 -8.83 2.85
C GLU A 65 -4.62 -7.49 2.78
N ALA A 66 -4.86 -6.87 3.94
CA ALA A 66 -5.56 -5.61 4.11
C ALA A 66 -7.00 -5.58 3.55
N HIS A 67 -7.67 -6.73 3.44
CA HIS A 67 -9.10 -6.79 3.12
C HIS A 67 -9.94 -6.53 4.38
N LEU A 68 -10.93 -5.64 4.25
CA LEU A 68 -11.87 -5.28 5.32
C LEU A 68 -12.95 -6.35 5.47
N LEU A 69 -13.09 -6.89 6.67
CA LEU A 69 -14.14 -7.85 7.05
C LEU A 69 -15.01 -7.24 8.15
N PRO A 70 -16.35 -7.34 8.07
CA PRO A 70 -17.23 -6.77 9.09
C PRO A 70 -17.15 -7.56 10.41
N ILE A 71 -17.22 -6.85 11.52
CA ILE A 71 -17.35 -7.45 12.86
C ILE A 71 -18.83 -7.72 13.12
N TYR A 72 -19.19 -8.97 13.38
CA TYR A 72 -20.56 -9.35 13.76
C TYR A 72 -20.68 -9.38 15.28
N SER A 73 -21.59 -8.60 15.85
CA SER A 73 -21.99 -8.74 17.26
C SER A 73 -23.03 -9.85 17.37
N SER A 74 -22.78 -10.80 18.26
CA SER A 74 -23.75 -11.83 18.69
C SER A 74 -24.86 -11.23 19.55
#